data_AF-A0A920NP23-F1
#
_entry.id   AF-A0A920NP23-F1
#
_cell.length_a   1.000
_cell.length_b   1.000
_cell.length_c   1.000
_cell.angle_alpha   90.00
_cell.angle_beta   90.00
_cell.angle_gamma   90.00
#
_symmetry.space_group_name_H-M   'P 1'
#
loop_
_entity.id
_entity.type
_entity.pdbx_description
1 polymer ?
#
loop_
_entity_poly.entity_id
_entity_poly.type
_entity_poly.pdbx_seq_one_letter_code
_entity_poly.pdbx_strand_id
1 'polypeptide(L)'
;MPIKKGQEVELTIESLAYGGKGIARVKDFVIFVKNTIPGQKVRGLVYRKRKGFGEAFPLEILSESSHLVDAPCPHFLICGGFKVQQLDYKEQIAQKKQQVENIFIRQAGIQGFKVDKVIPSTNIFHYRNKMEFTFSNNRWVLPEEPEDVERDFALGMHIPKRWDKILNIDECHLMPKIGTEILTKTQSLSKELKLKPYDQKTHNGFLRYLIIRFGHNTKEILINLVTSYENPEILNPLVDGLLKSFPEITTVVNNINSRKADVSYGEYELHLHGKPSLEERLGGLTFEISANSFFQTNSIMAEKLYQTALDGAGLSEKEIVFDLYCGTGSLSLFIAQKAKEVHGFEVIVSAIEDATRNAVQNGIGMHISM
;
A
#
# COMPACT_ATOMS: atom_id res chain seq x y z
N MET A 1 -35.32 -22.60 -4.88
CA MET A 1 -35.27 -22.75 -3.41
C MET A 1 -34.53 -21.57 -2.81
N PRO A 2 -34.90 -21.09 -1.61
CA PRO A 2 -34.15 -20.03 -0.94
C PRO A 2 -32.76 -20.54 -0.52
N ILE A 3 -31.73 -19.74 -0.75
CA ILE A 3 -30.35 -20.09 -0.39
C ILE A 3 -30.19 -20.14 1.12
N LYS A 4 -29.61 -21.24 1.62
CA LYS A 4 -29.36 -21.49 3.05
C LYS A 4 -27.87 -21.50 3.38
N LYS A 5 -27.53 -21.18 4.63
CA LYS A 5 -26.18 -21.40 5.15
C LYS A 5 -25.88 -22.91 5.16
N GLY A 6 -24.67 -23.29 4.78
CA GLY A 6 -24.21 -24.68 4.66
C GLY A 6 -24.62 -25.36 3.35
N GLN A 7 -25.32 -24.64 2.46
CA GLN A 7 -25.71 -25.19 1.16
C GLN A 7 -24.57 -25.08 0.16
N GLU A 8 -24.37 -26.14 -0.62
CA GLU A 8 -23.56 -26.13 -1.84
C GLU A 8 -24.40 -25.68 -3.03
N VAL A 9 -23.83 -24.79 -3.84
CA VAL A 9 -24.48 -24.20 -5.02
C VAL A 9 -23.48 -24.07 -6.15
N GLU A 10 -23.91 -24.35 -7.38
CA GLU A 10 -23.13 -23.99 -8.57
C GLU A 10 -23.30 -22.49 -8.84
N LEU A 11 -22.19 -21.78 -8.97
CA LEU A 11 -22.14 -20.33 -9.16
C LEU A 11 -21.29 -20.00 -10.36
N THR A 12 -21.80 -19.12 -11.23
CA THR A 12 -21.01 -18.49 -12.27
C THR A 12 -20.59 -17.11 -11.78
N ILE A 13 -19.29 -16.82 -11.83
CA ILE A 13 -18.74 -15.55 -11.37
C ILE A 13 -18.85 -14.53 -12.50
N GLU A 14 -19.66 -13.50 -12.28
CA GLU A 14 -20.00 -12.48 -13.28
C GLU A 14 -19.00 -11.31 -13.28
N SER A 15 -18.55 -10.89 -12.09
CA SER A 15 -17.71 -9.70 -11.90
C SER A 15 -17.01 -9.75 -10.55
N LEU A 16 -16.23 -8.71 -10.24
CA LEU A 16 -15.59 -8.52 -8.94
C LEU A 16 -16.26 -7.40 -8.15
N ALA A 17 -16.47 -7.65 -6.86
CA ALA A 17 -16.81 -6.64 -5.88
C ALA A 17 -15.58 -5.78 -5.53
N TYR A 18 -15.83 -4.59 -4.96
CA TYR A 18 -14.79 -3.85 -4.26
C TYR A 18 -14.13 -4.74 -3.21
N GLY A 19 -12.79 -4.79 -3.21
CA GLY A 19 -12.01 -5.69 -2.36
C GLY A 19 -11.72 -7.08 -2.97
N GLY A 20 -12.14 -7.34 -4.23
CA GLY A 20 -11.66 -8.47 -5.04
C GLY A 20 -12.39 -9.80 -4.85
N LYS A 21 -13.55 -9.81 -4.17
CA LYS A 21 -14.40 -11.02 -4.12
C LYS A 21 -15.17 -11.16 -5.43
N GLY A 22 -15.30 -12.39 -5.95
CA GLY A 22 -16.20 -12.68 -7.07
C GLY A 22 -17.65 -12.42 -6.71
N ILE A 23 -18.43 -11.97 -7.68
CA ILE A 23 -19.87 -11.75 -7.58
C ILE A 23 -20.55 -12.82 -8.44
N ALA A 24 -21.45 -13.58 -7.82
CA ALA A 24 -22.41 -14.43 -8.51
C ALA A 24 -23.83 -14.01 -8.16
N ARG A 25 -24.79 -14.25 -9.05
CA ARG A 25 -26.21 -14.02 -8.79
C ARG A 25 -26.99 -15.31 -8.96
N VAL A 26 -27.90 -15.54 -8.00
CA VAL A 26 -28.91 -16.58 -8.10
C VAL A 26 -30.25 -15.90 -7.98
N LYS A 27 -30.92 -15.69 -9.12
CA LYS A 27 -32.07 -14.77 -9.25
C LYS A 27 -31.67 -13.38 -8.74
N ASP A 28 -32.42 -12.80 -7.81
CA ASP A 28 -32.14 -11.47 -7.25
C ASP A 28 -31.16 -11.48 -6.06
N PHE A 29 -30.56 -12.63 -5.74
CA PHE A 29 -29.70 -12.78 -4.57
C PHE A 29 -28.22 -12.76 -4.96
N VAL A 30 -27.47 -11.80 -4.41
CA VAL A 30 -26.03 -11.62 -4.64
C VAL A 30 -25.22 -12.51 -3.70
N ILE A 31 -24.23 -13.21 -4.22
CA ILE A 31 -23.30 -14.03 -3.43
C ILE A 31 -21.87 -13.58 -3.72
N PHE A 32 -21.15 -13.19 -2.66
CA PHE A 32 -19.73 -12.90 -2.74
C PHE A 32 -18.92 -14.18 -2.54
N VAL A 33 -18.10 -14.53 -3.53
CA VAL A 33 -17.28 -15.73 -3.52
C VAL A 33 -15.81 -15.33 -3.35
N LYS A 34 -15.11 -15.93 -2.38
CA LYS A 34 -13.69 -15.60 -2.14
C LYS A 34 -12.79 -16.25 -3.17
N ASN A 35 -11.66 -15.61 -3.48
CA ASN A 35 -10.58 -16.18 -4.30
C ASN A 35 -11.06 -16.73 -5.66
N THR A 36 -12.03 -16.06 -6.27
CA THR A 36 -12.56 -16.41 -7.59
C THR A 36 -12.53 -15.20 -8.51
N ILE A 37 -12.42 -15.44 -9.81
CA ILE A 37 -12.35 -14.41 -10.85
C ILE A 37 -13.54 -14.50 -11.83
N PRO A 38 -13.89 -13.40 -12.53
CA PRO A 38 -14.96 -13.40 -13.53
C PRO A 38 -14.75 -14.47 -14.59
N GLY A 39 -15.84 -15.11 -15.03
CA GLY A 39 -15.82 -16.21 -16.01
C GLY A 39 -15.70 -17.61 -15.41
N GLN A 40 -15.29 -17.75 -14.14
CA GLN A 40 -15.25 -19.06 -13.49
C GLN A 40 -16.65 -19.61 -13.21
N LYS A 41 -16.81 -20.93 -13.33
CA LYS A 41 -17.92 -21.67 -12.75
C LYS A 41 -17.40 -22.50 -11.57
N VAL A 42 -18.01 -22.36 -10.40
CA VAL A 42 -17.55 -23.00 -9.16
C VAL A 42 -18.68 -23.72 -8.43
N ARG A 43 -18.36 -24.83 -7.76
CA ARG A 43 -19.20 -25.37 -6.69
C ARG A 43 -18.83 -24.64 -5.40
N GLY A 44 -19.73 -23.81 -4.88
CA GLY A 44 -19.47 -22.96 -3.74
C GLY A 44 -20.27 -23.36 -2.49
N LEU A 45 -19.64 -23.31 -1.32
CA LEU A 45 -20.28 -23.50 -0.02
C LEU A 45 -20.68 -22.16 0.60
N VAL A 46 -21.98 -21.93 0.79
CA VAL A 46 -22.49 -20.70 1.41
C VAL A 46 -22.25 -20.73 2.92
N TYR A 47 -21.23 -20.02 3.40
CA TYR A 47 -20.89 -20.00 4.84
C TYR A 47 -21.60 -18.88 5.59
N ARG A 48 -22.11 -17.85 4.90
CA ARG A 48 -22.83 -16.73 5.51
C ARG A 48 -24.01 -16.30 4.65
N LYS A 49 -25.16 -16.07 5.30
CA LYS A 49 -26.35 -15.48 4.66
C LYS A 49 -26.79 -14.26 5.45
N ARG A 50 -26.97 -13.12 4.79
CA ARG A 50 -27.55 -11.89 5.33
C ARG A 50 -28.84 -11.52 4.57
N LYS A 51 -29.51 -10.45 4.99
CA LYS A 51 -30.62 -9.85 4.23
C LYS A 51 -30.03 -9.21 2.96
N GLY A 52 -30.35 -9.76 1.79
CA GLY A 52 -29.93 -9.23 0.48
C GLY A 52 -28.64 -9.81 -0.12
N PHE A 53 -27.78 -10.47 0.66
CA PHE A 53 -26.56 -11.09 0.11
C PHE A 53 -26.07 -12.30 0.92
N GLY A 54 -25.26 -13.13 0.27
CA GLY A 54 -24.53 -14.24 0.88
C GLY A 54 -23.03 -14.14 0.68
N GLU A 55 -22.27 -14.94 1.42
CA GLU A 55 -20.84 -15.17 1.19
C GLU A 55 -20.57 -16.67 1.08
N ALA A 56 -19.70 -17.05 0.15
CA ALA A 56 -19.33 -18.43 -0.11
C ALA A 56 -17.82 -18.62 -0.25
N PHE A 57 -17.37 -19.86 -0.03
CA PHE A 57 -16.05 -20.34 -0.43
C PHE A 57 -16.18 -21.21 -1.68
N PRO A 58 -15.27 -21.13 -2.65
CA PRO A 58 -15.19 -22.13 -3.72
C PRO A 58 -14.69 -23.45 -3.11
N LEU A 59 -15.44 -24.52 -3.31
CA LEU A 59 -15.01 -25.89 -2.98
C LEU A 59 -14.29 -26.52 -4.18
N GLU A 60 -14.77 -26.25 -5.38
CA GLU A 60 -14.24 -26.79 -6.63
C GLU A 60 -14.46 -25.79 -7.77
N ILE A 61 -13.47 -25.65 -8.64
CA ILE A 61 -13.60 -24.90 -9.90
C ILE A 61 -14.07 -25.90 -10.97
N LEU A 62 -15.32 -25.76 -11.40
CA LEU A 62 -15.96 -26.63 -12.40
C LEU A 62 -15.60 -26.24 -13.83
N SER A 63 -15.34 -24.94 -14.05
CA SER A 63 -14.82 -24.41 -15.31
C SER A 63 -13.98 -23.19 -15.01
N GLU A 64 -12.80 -23.13 -15.62
CA GLU A 64 -11.87 -22.02 -15.46
C GLU A 64 -12.25 -20.81 -16.33
N SER A 65 -11.77 -19.63 -15.94
CA SER A 65 -11.91 -18.39 -16.71
C SER A 65 -10.86 -18.30 -17.81
N SER A 66 -11.24 -17.75 -18.97
CA SER A 66 -10.31 -17.37 -20.04
C SER A 66 -9.35 -16.24 -19.64
N HIS A 67 -9.62 -15.58 -18.52
CA HIS A 67 -8.83 -14.47 -17.98
C HIS A 67 -7.86 -14.90 -16.86
N LEU A 68 -7.78 -16.22 -16.58
CA LEU A 68 -6.82 -16.74 -15.61
C LEU A 68 -5.39 -16.54 -16.12
N VAL A 69 -4.54 -16.04 -15.23
CA VAL A 69 -3.07 -16.01 -15.40
C VAL A 69 -2.40 -16.55 -14.15
N ASP A 70 -1.15 -16.99 -14.29
CA ASP A 70 -0.34 -17.38 -13.14
C ASP A 70 -0.07 -16.18 -12.23
N ALA A 71 -0.25 -16.37 -10.92
CA ALA A 71 0.07 -15.36 -9.92
C ALA A 71 1.54 -15.51 -9.51
N PRO A 72 2.44 -14.58 -9.89
CA PRO A 72 3.87 -14.74 -9.63
C PRO A 72 4.26 -14.56 -8.16
N CYS A 73 3.43 -13.92 -7.33
CA CYS A 73 3.79 -13.70 -5.93
C CYS A 73 3.58 -14.98 -5.12
N PRO A 74 4.62 -15.52 -4.46
CA PRO A 74 4.50 -16.74 -3.66
C PRO A 74 3.53 -16.57 -2.48
N HIS A 75 3.31 -15.32 -2.04
CA HIS A 75 2.45 -14.97 -0.92
C HIS A 75 1.01 -14.61 -1.32
N PHE A 76 0.63 -14.71 -2.59
CA PHE A 76 -0.60 -14.10 -3.15
C PHE A 76 -1.91 -14.43 -2.39
N LEU A 77 -2.12 -15.68 -1.95
CA LEU A 77 -3.35 -16.08 -1.23
C LEU A 77 -3.34 -15.76 0.28
N ILE A 78 -2.18 -15.40 0.81
CA ILE A 78 -1.90 -15.38 2.24
C ILE A 78 -1.63 -13.94 2.69
N CYS A 79 -0.77 -13.23 1.97
CA CYS A 79 -0.45 -11.84 2.21
C CYS A 79 -1.59 -10.93 1.74
N GLY A 80 -1.84 -9.86 2.49
CA GLY A 80 -2.86 -8.86 2.15
C GLY A 80 -2.57 -8.03 0.88
N GLY A 81 -1.37 -8.13 0.30
CA GLY A 81 -0.84 -7.22 -0.72
C GLY A 81 -1.55 -7.27 -2.08
N PHE A 82 -1.89 -8.46 -2.57
CA PHE A 82 -2.61 -8.65 -3.83
C PHE A 82 -3.93 -9.39 -3.57
N LYS A 83 -5.02 -9.02 -4.28
CA LYS A 83 -6.32 -9.67 -4.13
C LYS A 83 -6.74 -10.52 -5.33
N VAL A 84 -6.24 -10.17 -6.52
CA VAL A 84 -6.66 -10.76 -7.81
C VAL A 84 -5.49 -10.84 -8.79
N GLN A 85 -4.29 -11.20 -8.32
CA GLN A 85 -3.10 -11.29 -9.18
C GLN A 85 -3.25 -12.37 -10.27
N GLN A 86 -4.09 -13.38 -10.01
CA GLN A 86 -4.47 -14.41 -10.97
C GLN A 86 -5.40 -13.94 -12.12
N LEU A 87 -5.83 -12.67 -12.11
CA LEU A 87 -6.69 -12.10 -13.14
C LEU A 87 -5.82 -11.34 -14.14
N ASP A 88 -5.97 -11.59 -15.43
CA ASP A 88 -5.19 -10.86 -16.44
C ASP A 88 -5.38 -9.35 -16.30
N TYR A 89 -4.33 -8.59 -16.62
CA TYR A 89 -4.30 -7.16 -16.33
C TYR A 89 -5.36 -6.35 -17.09
N LYS A 90 -5.75 -6.77 -18.30
CA LYS A 90 -6.79 -6.08 -19.08
C LYS A 90 -8.13 -6.25 -18.39
N GLU A 91 -8.42 -7.45 -17.90
CA GLU A 91 -9.65 -7.71 -17.17
C GLU A 91 -9.65 -7.02 -15.79
N GLN A 92 -8.50 -6.92 -15.11
CA GLN A 92 -8.40 -6.09 -13.89
C GLN A 92 -8.82 -4.63 -14.14
N ILE A 93 -8.42 -4.05 -15.29
CA ILE A 93 -8.80 -2.69 -15.69
C ILE A 93 -10.30 -2.62 -16.00
N ALA A 94 -10.83 -3.58 -16.76
CA ALA A 94 -12.25 -3.65 -17.10
C ALA A 94 -13.13 -3.72 -15.84
N GLN A 95 -12.76 -4.56 -14.87
CA GLN A 95 -13.46 -4.70 -13.59
C GLN A 95 -13.41 -3.39 -12.78
N LYS A 96 -12.26 -2.71 -12.71
CA LYS A 96 -12.16 -1.40 -12.04
C LYS A 96 -13.01 -0.33 -12.72
N LYS A 97 -13.02 -0.28 -14.06
CA LYS A 97 -13.89 0.62 -14.84
C LYS A 97 -15.36 0.39 -14.48
N GLN A 98 -15.79 -0.87 -14.54
CA GLN A 98 -17.16 -1.26 -14.24
C GLN A 98 -17.56 -0.93 -12.79
N GLN A 99 -16.63 -1.06 -11.84
CA GLN A 99 -16.87 -0.68 -10.45
C GLN A 99 -17.13 0.83 -10.31
N VAL A 100 -16.32 1.68 -10.93
CA VAL A 100 -16.52 3.14 -10.92
C VAL A 100 -17.86 3.51 -11.55
N GLU A 101 -18.16 2.98 -12.73
CA GLU A 101 -19.44 3.25 -13.43
C GLU A 101 -20.64 2.82 -12.56
N ASN A 102 -20.58 1.63 -11.95
CA ASN A 102 -21.63 1.15 -11.06
C ASN A 102 -21.81 2.02 -9.82
N ILE A 103 -20.74 2.61 -9.25
CA ILE A 103 -20.85 3.52 -8.11
C ILE A 103 -21.66 4.76 -8.51
N PHE A 104 -21.30 5.41 -9.62
CA PHE A 104 -22.02 6.60 -10.09
C PHE A 104 -23.47 6.30 -10.49
N ILE A 105 -23.70 5.21 -11.20
CA ILE A 105 -25.06 4.84 -11.65
C ILE A 105 -25.95 4.45 -10.47
N ARG A 106 -25.46 3.59 -9.55
CA ARG A 106 -26.31 2.97 -8.51
C ARG A 106 -26.34 3.74 -7.20
N GLN A 107 -25.24 4.38 -6.81
CA GLN A 107 -25.16 5.10 -5.53
C GLN A 107 -25.41 6.60 -5.71
N ALA A 108 -24.83 7.22 -6.74
CA ALA A 108 -25.04 8.64 -7.02
C ALA A 108 -26.29 8.91 -7.89
N GLY A 109 -26.87 7.86 -8.51
CA GLY A 109 -28.07 7.99 -9.35
C GLY A 109 -27.82 8.64 -10.72
N ILE A 110 -26.56 8.79 -11.13
CA ILE A 110 -26.18 9.41 -12.40
C ILE A 110 -26.35 8.38 -13.52
N GLN A 111 -27.53 8.39 -14.15
CA GLN A 111 -27.87 7.45 -15.22
C GLN A 111 -26.94 7.62 -16.43
N GLY A 112 -26.50 6.51 -17.00
CA GLY A 112 -25.67 6.51 -18.20
C GLY A 112 -24.23 7.03 -18.00
N PHE A 113 -23.77 7.20 -16.76
CA PHE A 113 -22.37 7.56 -16.49
C PHE A 113 -21.42 6.52 -17.11
N LYS A 114 -20.44 7.02 -17.87
CA LYS A 114 -19.39 6.20 -18.50
C LYS A 114 -18.04 6.80 -18.17
N VAL A 115 -17.08 5.93 -17.90
CA VAL A 115 -15.68 6.36 -17.76
C VAL A 115 -15.08 6.53 -19.15
N ASP A 116 -14.65 7.75 -19.45
CA ASP A 116 -14.08 8.13 -20.75
C ASP A 116 -12.81 7.35 -21.07
N LYS A 117 -11.85 7.36 -20.12
CA LYS A 117 -10.55 6.72 -20.28
C LYS A 117 -10.08 6.15 -18.96
N VAL A 118 -9.51 4.94 -19.01
CA VAL A 118 -8.74 4.37 -17.90
C VAL A 118 -7.27 4.35 -18.31
N ILE A 119 -6.42 4.95 -17.48
CA ILE A 119 -4.99 4.99 -17.73
C ILE A 119 -4.36 3.76 -17.08
N PRO A 120 -3.81 2.81 -17.86
CA PRO A 120 -3.13 1.65 -17.30
C PRO A 120 -1.85 2.07 -16.57
N SER A 121 -1.49 1.29 -15.55
CA SER A 121 -0.20 1.42 -14.88
C SER A 121 0.91 1.13 -15.88
N THR A 122 1.96 1.95 -15.88
CA THR A 122 3.17 1.67 -16.68
C THR A 122 3.83 0.38 -16.22
N ASN A 123 3.94 0.21 -14.90
CA ASN A 123 4.52 -0.98 -14.27
C ASN A 123 3.46 -1.60 -13.35
N ILE A 124 3.23 -2.91 -13.50
CA ILE A 124 2.27 -3.66 -12.66
C ILE A 124 2.96 -4.40 -11.50
N PHE A 125 4.29 -4.41 -11.49
CA PHE A 125 5.16 -4.91 -10.43
C PHE A 125 6.23 -3.87 -10.10
N HIS A 126 6.84 -3.98 -8.92
CA HIS A 126 7.96 -3.16 -8.44
C HIS A 126 7.72 -1.65 -8.48
N TYR A 127 6.45 -1.21 -8.53
CA TYR A 127 6.09 0.20 -8.65
C TYR A 127 6.00 0.93 -7.31
N ARG A 128 5.90 0.18 -6.21
CA ARG A 128 5.59 0.72 -4.90
C ARG A 128 6.83 1.36 -4.29
N ASN A 129 6.73 2.64 -3.97
CA ASN A 129 7.82 3.47 -3.49
C ASN A 129 7.88 3.60 -1.95
N LYS A 130 6.91 3.00 -1.25
CA LYS A 130 6.87 2.92 0.22
C LYS A 130 6.33 1.56 0.64
N MET A 131 7.11 0.86 1.45
CA MET A 131 6.71 -0.37 2.12
C MET A 131 6.83 -0.21 3.63
N GLU A 132 5.95 -0.89 4.34
CA GLU A 132 5.91 -0.92 5.80
C GLU A 132 5.82 -2.37 6.23
N PHE A 133 6.75 -2.76 7.10
CA PHE A 133 6.87 -4.11 7.63
C PHE A 133 6.85 -4.05 9.15
N THR A 134 6.19 -5.01 9.77
CA THR A 134 6.04 -5.11 11.21
C THR A 134 7.03 -6.13 11.75
N PHE A 135 7.78 -5.75 12.78
CA PHE A 135 8.51 -6.70 13.62
C PHE A 135 7.53 -7.31 14.62
N SER A 136 7.55 -8.62 14.80
CA SER A 136 6.69 -9.29 15.78
C SER A 136 7.34 -10.53 16.36
N ASN A 137 6.98 -10.86 17.61
CA ASN A 137 7.31 -12.12 18.25
C ASN A 137 6.25 -13.22 17.99
N ASN A 138 5.30 -12.98 17.09
CA ASN A 138 4.18 -13.87 16.85
C ASN A 138 4.04 -14.18 15.36
N ARG A 139 4.97 -14.98 14.86
CA ARG A 139 5.04 -15.36 13.45
C ARG A 139 3.83 -16.21 13.03
N TRP A 140 3.38 -16.00 11.79
CA TRP A 140 2.53 -16.92 11.07
C TRP A 140 3.40 -17.97 10.37
N VAL A 141 3.18 -19.23 10.72
CA VAL A 141 3.86 -20.38 10.10
C VAL A 141 2.99 -20.89 8.97
N LEU A 142 3.58 -21.03 7.79
CA LEU A 142 2.90 -21.56 6.62
C LEU A 142 2.72 -23.09 6.75
N PRO A 143 1.65 -23.67 6.20
CA PRO A 143 1.41 -25.12 6.28
C PRO A 143 2.55 -25.98 5.73
N GLU A 144 3.33 -25.45 4.80
CA GLU A 144 4.43 -26.13 4.14
C GLU A 144 5.74 -26.08 4.94
N GLU A 145 5.80 -25.25 5.99
CA GLU A 145 6.99 -25.11 6.83
C GLU A 145 7.11 -26.25 7.86
N PRO A 146 8.34 -26.61 8.27
CA PRO A 146 8.59 -27.57 9.33
C PRO A 146 7.92 -27.20 10.66
N GLU A 147 7.52 -28.19 11.45
CA GLU A 147 6.84 -27.96 12.74
C GLU A 147 7.69 -27.15 13.74
N ASP A 148 9.01 -27.36 13.71
CA ASP A 148 10.03 -26.78 14.60
C ASP A 148 10.54 -25.41 14.14
N VAL A 149 9.94 -24.83 13.10
CA VAL A 149 10.34 -23.51 12.62
C VAL A 149 10.20 -22.45 13.71
N GLU A 150 11.17 -21.54 13.78
CA GLU A 150 11.17 -20.40 14.70
C GLU A 150 9.89 -19.57 14.55
N ARG A 151 9.23 -19.28 15.70
CA ARG A 151 7.92 -18.59 15.76
C ARG A 151 7.95 -17.26 16.51
N ASP A 152 9.02 -17.01 17.26
CA ASP A 152 9.19 -15.87 18.16
C ASP A 152 9.88 -14.66 17.50
N PHE A 153 10.12 -14.72 16.19
CA PHE A 153 10.56 -13.59 15.40
C PHE A 153 9.92 -13.58 14.02
N ALA A 154 9.35 -12.44 13.65
CA ALA A 154 8.87 -12.15 12.32
C ALA A 154 9.20 -10.73 11.90
N LEU A 155 9.49 -10.54 10.62
CA LEU A 155 9.54 -9.24 9.96
C LEU A 155 8.82 -9.36 8.63
N GLY A 156 7.69 -8.66 8.49
CA GLY A 156 6.89 -8.76 7.28
C GLY A 156 5.51 -8.12 7.42
N MET A 157 4.47 -8.78 6.92
CA MET A 157 3.14 -8.18 6.79
C MET A 157 2.06 -8.92 7.60
N HIS A 158 1.04 -8.18 8.03
CA HIS A 158 -0.10 -8.75 8.74
C HIS A 158 -0.88 -9.73 7.85
N ILE A 159 -1.28 -10.84 8.46
CA ILE A 159 -2.25 -11.76 7.86
C ILE A 159 -3.63 -11.08 7.85
N PRO A 160 -4.37 -11.10 6.73
CA PRO A 160 -5.71 -10.51 6.67
C PRO A 160 -6.62 -11.00 7.81
N LYS A 161 -7.20 -10.05 8.55
CA LYS A 161 -8.07 -10.26 9.74
C LYS A 161 -7.35 -10.79 10.99
N ARG A 162 -6.02 -10.89 10.98
CA ARG A 162 -5.21 -11.25 12.14
C ARG A 162 -4.19 -10.14 12.39
N TRP A 163 -4.57 -9.21 13.25
CA TRP A 163 -3.68 -8.13 13.69
C TRP A 163 -2.48 -8.66 14.47
N ASP A 164 -2.64 -9.78 15.17
CA ASP A 164 -1.62 -10.33 16.05
C ASP A 164 -0.59 -11.25 15.36
N LYS A 165 -0.74 -11.53 14.06
CA LYS A 165 0.09 -12.51 13.33
C LYS A 165 0.76 -11.89 12.12
N ILE A 166 2.08 -12.03 12.06
CA ILE A 166 2.90 -11.50 10.96
C ILE A 166 3.44 -12.64 10.11
N LEU A 167 3.23 -12.55 8.81
CA LEU A 167 3.87 -13.39 7.81
C LEU A 167 5.26 -12.82 7.51
N ASN A 168 6.29 -13.67 7.59
CA ASN A 168 7.61 -13.29 7.08
C ASN A 168 7.55 -13.07 5.58
N ILE A 169 8.16 -11.99 5.12
CA ILE A 169 8.26 -11.67 3.71
C ILE A 169 9.74 -11.71 3.34
N ASP A 170 10.09 -12.64 2.47
CA ASP A 170 11.41 -12.79 1.85
C ASP A 170 11.38 -12.49 0.35
N GLU A 171 10.18 -12.29 -0.22
CA GLU A 171 9.97 -11.84 -1.59
C GLU A 171 8.72 -10.97 -1.74
N CYS A 172 8.86 -9.80 -2.37
CA CYS A 172 7.75 -8.88 -2.62
C CYS A 172 7.85 -8.20 -3.99
N HIS A 173 6.97 -8.58 -4.93
CA HIS A 173 6.90 -7.97 -6.26
C HIS A 173 6.21 -6.60 -6.28
N LEU A 174 5.89 -6.00 -5.13
CA LEU A 174 5.37 -4.63 -5.08
C LEU A 174 6.49 -3.59 -5.06
N MET A 175 7.63 -3.88 -4.43
CA MET A 175 8.76 -2.95 -4.25
C MET A 175 9.97 -3.33 -5.12
N PRO A 176 10.94 -2.44 -5.32
CA PRO A 176 12.21 -2.77 -5.96
C PRO A 176 12.93 -3.95 -5.29
N LYS A 177 13.71 -4.72 -6.06
CA LYS A 177 14.43 -5.92 -5.56
C LYS A 177 15.34 -5.63 -4.36
N ILE A 178 16.08 -4.51 -4.41
CA ILE A 178 16.91 -4.04 -3.29
C ILE A 178 16.12 -3.88 -1.98
N GLY A 179 14.83 -3.56 -2.05
CA GLY A 179 13.95 -3.50 -0.88
C GLY A 179 13.79 -4.85 -0.18
N THR A 180 13.69 -5.93 -0.96
CA THR A 180 13.62 -7.30 -0.45
C THR A 180 14.94 -7.73 0.19
N GLU A 181 16.06 -7.33 -0.43
CA GLU A 181 17.41 -7.61 0.09
C GLU A 181 17.64 -6.87 1.42
N ILE A 182 17.28 -5.59 1.50
CA ILE A 182 17.32 -4.80 2.74
C ILE A 182 16.45 -5.45 3.81
N LEU A 183 15.19 -5.78 3.50
CA LEU A 183 14.26 -6.44 4.44
C LEU A 183 14.86 -7.73 5.03
N THR A 184 15.39 -8.60 4.16
CA THR A 184 16.00 -9.88 4.56
C THR A 184 17.24 -9.65 5.42
N LYS A 185 18.08 -8.67 5.06
CA LYS A 185 19.27 -8.33 5.84
C LYS A 185 18.92 -7.72 7.19
N THR A 186 17.92 -6.83 7.25
CA THR A 186 17.41 -6.27 8.50
C THR A 186 16.91 -7.37 9.42
N GLN A 187 16.15 -8.34 8.89
CA GLN A 187 15.70 -9.51 9.67
C GLN A 187 16.89 -10.30 10.22
N SER A 188 17.87 -10.64 9.38
CA SER A 188 19.05 -11.41 9.80
C SER A 188 19.86 -10.69 10.89
N LEU A 189 20.17 -9.41 10.68
CA LEU A 189 20.95 -8.62 11.64
C LEU A 189 20.20 -8.42 12.96
N SER A 190 18.88 -8.20 12.91
CA SER A 190 18.07 -8.04 14.12
C SER A 190 18.11 -9.30 14.99
N LYS A 191 18.10 -10.49 14.38
CA LYS A 191 18.23 -11.77 15.10
C LYS A 191 19.64 -11.96 15.66
N GLU A 192 20.68 -11.69 14.87
CA GLU A 192 22.08 -11.79 15.31
C GLU A 192 22.37 -10.89 16.52
N LEU A 193 21.87 -9.66 16.48
CA LEU A 193 21.99 -8.66 17.55
C LEU A 193 21.00 -8.90 18.71
N LYS A 194 20.16 -9.94 18.63
CA LYS A 194 19.16 -10.31 19.63
C LYS A 194 18.20 -9.16 19.97
N LEU A 195 17.88 -8.33 18.98
CA LEU A 195 16.94 -7.22 19.13
C LEU A 195 15.52 -7.79 19.21
N LYS A 196 14.82 -7.45 20.30
CA LYS A 196 13.49 -7.99 20.57
C LYS A 196 12.42 -7.27 19.75
N PRO A 197 11.59 -7.98 18.98
CA PRO A 197 10.37 -7.40 18.41
C PRO A 197 9.43 -6.90 19.50
N TYR A 198 8.67 -5.86 19.18
CA TYR A 198 7.64 -5.32 20.05
C TYR A 198 6.38 -6.20 19.98
N ASP A 199 5.91 -6.63 21.15
CA ASP A 199 4.70 -7.39 21.32
C ASP A 199 3.53 -6.45 21.61
N GLN A 200 2.56 -6.39 20.70
CA GLN A 200 1.39 -5.51 20.82
C GLN A 200 0.44 -5.87 21.97
N LYS A 201 0.50 -7.10 22.50
CA LYS A 201 -0.33 -7.55 23.63
C LYS A 201 0.32 -7.22 24.96
N THR A 202 1.63 -7.48 25.09
CA THR A 202 2.34 -7.25 26.35
C THR A 202 2.98 -5.87 26.44
N HIS A 203 3.08 -5.15 25.32
CA HIS A 203 3.75 -3.86 25.17
C HIS A 203 5.25 -3.88 25.52
N ASN A 204 5.89 -5.05 25.40
CA ASN A 204 7.31 -5.24 25.64
C ASN A 204 8.07 -5.47 24.33
N GLY A 205 9.35 -5.11 24.30
CA GLY A 205 10.22 -5.25 23.14
C GLY A 205 10.60 -3.91 22.53
N PHE A 206 11.48 -3.94 21.54
CA PHE A 206 12.18 -2.76 21.02
C PHE A 206 11.77 -2.42 19.58
N LEU A 207 11.96 -3.34 18.65
CA LEU A 207 11.71 -3.12 17.22
C LEU A 207 10.21 -3.19 16.91
N ARG A 208 9.64 -2.15 16.30
CA ARG A 208 8.21 -2.09 15.94
C ARG A 208 7.98 -2.23 14.44
N TYR A 209 8.55 -1.34 13.65
CA TYR A 209 8.37 -1.34 12.19
C TYR A 209 9.67 -1.04 11.46
N LEU A 210 9.76 -1.56 10.24
CA LEU A 210 10.70 -1.14 9.21
C LEU A 210 9.91 -0.52 8.07
N ILE A 211 10.13 0.75 7.80
CA ILE A 211 9.59 1.43 6.63
C ILE A 211 10.73 1.67 5.66
N ILE A 212 10.51 1.31 4.40
CA ILE A 212 11.47 1.53 3.32
C ILE A 212 10.79 2.41 2.28
N ARG A 213 11.44 3.52 1.91
CA ARG A 213 11.03 4.40 0.82
C ARG A 213 12.06 4.40 -0.29
N PHE A 214 11.59 4.56 -1.53
CA PHE A 214 12.39 4.55 -2.74
C PHE A 214 12.06 5.77 -3.60
N GLY A 215 13.06 6.54 -3.98
CA GLY A 215 12.93 7.55 -5.01
C GLY A 215 13.10 6.84 -6.35
N HIS A 216 12.02 6.57 -7.07
CA HIS A 216 12.10 5.82 -8.33
C HIS A 216 12.89 6.58 -9.39
N ASN A 217 12.79 7.92 -9.37
CA ASN A 217 13.43 8.79 -10.36
C ASN A 217 14.77 9.36 -9.89
N THR A 218 15.08 9.28 -8.59
CA THR A 218 16.35 9.76 -7.99
C THR A 218 17.28 8.63 -7.53
N LYS A 219 16.74 7.42 -7.35
CA LYS A 219 17.40 6.23 -6.77
C LYS A 219 17.76 6.36 -5.28
N GLU A 220 17.28 7.39 -4.61
CA GLU A 220 17.44 7.53 -3.16
C GLU A 220 16.66 6.45 -2.40
N ILE A 221 17.18 6.04 -1.25
CA ILE A 221 16.57 5.03 -0.38
C ILE A 221 16.58 5.55 1.05
N LEU A 222 15.39 5.66 1.63
CA LEU A 222 15.19 6.04 3.03
C LEU A 222 14.72 4.83 3.83
N ILE A 223 15.45 4.56 4.91
CA ILE A 223 15.10 3.58 5.94
C ILE A 223 14.59 4.31 7.17
N ASN A 224 13.40 3.96 7.61
CA ASN A 224 12.85 4.40 8.89
C ASN A 224 12.62 3.20 9.80
N LEU A 225 13.42 3.13 10.86
CA LEU A 225 13.28 2.14 11.92
C LEU A 225 12.40 2.74 13.01
N VAL A 226 11.30 2.07 13.33
CA VAL A 226 10.43 2.50 14.43
C VAL A 226 10.72 1.65 15.65
N THR A 227 11.05 2.30 16.77
CA THR A 227 11.36 1.63 18.04
C THR A 227 10.43 2.12 19.15
N SER A 228 10.30 1.32 20.21
CA SER A 228 9.43 1.63 21.36
C SER A 228 10.02 2.65 22.34
N TYR A 229 11.34 2.79 22.35
CA TYR A 229 12.09 3.78 23.11
C TYR A 229 13.40 4.12 22.38
N GLU A 230 14.03 5.22 22.76
CA GLU A 230 15.34 5.61 22.26
C GLU A 230 16.45 4.80 22.93
N ASN A 231 17.26 4.10 22.12
CA ASN A 231 18.49 3.45 22.56
C ASN A 231 19.45 3.29 21.37
N PRO A 232 20.26 4.31 21.07
CA PRO A 232 21.19 4.27 19.94
C PRO A 232 22.26 3.18 20.07
N GLU A 233 22.69 2.85 21.28
CA GLU A 233 23.75 1.83 21.50
C GLU A 233 23.36 0.46 20.96
N ILE A 234 22.10 0.05 21.12
CA ILE A 234 21.61 -1.23 20.59
C ILE A 234 21.17 -1.14 19.12
N LEU A 235 20.79 0.06 18.64
CA LEU A 235 20.28 0.25 17.29
C LEU A 235 21.39 0.49 16.26
N ASN A 236 22.43 1.23 16.63
CA ASN A 236 23.52 1.62 15.72
C ASN A 236 24.21 0.42 15.05
N PRO A 237 24.47 -0.72 15.73
CA PRO A 237 25.03 -1.90 15.06
C PRO A 237 24.16 -2.45 13.92
N LEU A 238 22.82 -2.33 14.04
CA LEU A 238 21.90 -2.70 12.96
C LEU A 238 22.03 -1.71 11.79
N VAL A 239 22.07 -0.40 12.09
CA VAL A 239 22.22 0.66 11.09
C VAL A 239 23.54 0.53 10.34
N ASP A 240 24.65 0.39 11.04
CA ASP A 240 25.98 0.23 10.46
C ASP A 240 26.06 -1.02 9.58
N GLY A 241 25.46 -2.13 10.03
CA GLY A 241 25.38 -3.36 9.26
C GLY A 241 24.58 -3.21 7.96
N LEU A 242 23.52 -2.40 7.97
CA LEU A 242 22.73 -2.08 6.77
C LEU A 242 23.51 -1.18 5.82
N LEU A 243 24.07 -0.07 6.31
CA LEU A 243 24.84 0.88 5.49
C LEU A 243 26.08 0.23 4.86
N LYS A 244 26.74 -0.69 5.58
CA LYS A 244 27.85 -1.48 5.03
C LYS A 244 27.41 -2.43 3.92
N SER A 245 26.19 -2.98 4.02
CA SER A 245 25.67 -3.96 3.05
C SER A 245 25.05 -3.27 1.83
N PHE A 246 24.50 -2.08 2.01
CA PHE A 246 23.77 -1.32 0.98
C PHE A 246 24.22 0.14 1.00
N PRO A 247 25.33 0.47 0.32
CA PRO A 247 25.79 1.85 0.16
C PRO A 247 24.78 2.77 -0.56
N GLU A 248 23.77 2.20 -1.23
CA GLU A 248 22.66 2.91 -1.88
C GLU A 248 21.67 3.53 -0.89
N ILE A 249 21.73 3.15 0.40
CA ILE A 249 20.91 3.80 1.44
C ILE A 249 21.40 5.22 1.64
N THR A 250 20.56 6.19 1.27
CA THR A 250 20.89 7.62 1.37
C THR A 250 20.42 8.24 2.68
N THR A 251 19.42 7.67 3.34
CA THR A 251 18.87 8.17 4.59
C THR A 251 18.53 7.05 5.56
N VAL A 252 18.89 7.22 6.83
CA VAL A 252 18.37 6.41 7.93
C VAL A 252 17.85 7.32 9.03
N VAL A 253 16.60 7.11 9.43
CA VAL A 253 15.97 7.76 10.58
C VAL A 253 15.43 6.72 11.55
N ASN A 254 15.29 7.10 12.81
CA ASN A 254 14.63 6.31 13.83
C ASN A 254 13.48 7.08 14.46
N ASN A 255 12.26 6.59 14.26
CA ASN A 255 11.07 7.14 14.88
C ASN A 255 10.79 6.43 16.20
N ILE A 256 10.66 7.19 17.29
CA ILE A 256 10.37 6.64 18.63
C ILE A 256 8.87 6.65 18.87
N ASN A 257 8.25 5.49 19.04
CA ASN A 257 6.83 5.37 19.36
C ASN A 257 6.64 4.58 20.66
N SER A 258 6.48 5.29 21.78
CA SER A 258 6.19 4.68 23.09
C SER A 258 4.72 4.32 23.28
N ARG A 259 3.85 4.76 22.37
CA ARG A 259 2.39 4.61 22.50
C ARG A 259 1.96 3.18 22.23
N LYS A 260 0.87 2.79 22.88
CA LYS A 260 0.22 1.48 22.66
C LYS A 260 -0.45 1.34 21.30
N ALA A 261 -0.70 2.46 20.62
CA ALA A 261 -1.32 2.46 19.30
C ALA A 261 -0.43 1.76 18.27
N ASP A 262 -1.05 0.97 17.39
CA ASP A 262 -0.42 0.27 16.27
C ASP A 262 -0.25 1.22 15.08
N VAL A 263 0.70 2.16 15.22
CA VAL A 263 0.99 3.19 14.21
C VAL A 263 2.49 3.28 13.95
N SER A 264 2.83 3.54 12.69
CA SER A 264 4.20 3.53 12.17
C SER A 264 4.93 4.89 12.25
N TYR A 265 4.33 5.90 12.88
CA TYR A 265 4.96 7.22 13.06
C TYR A 265 5.38 7.41 14.51
N GLY A 266 6.51 8.09 14.70
CA GLY A 266 7.08 8.39 16.01
C GLY A 266 6.42 9.60 16.68
N GLU A 267 6.64 9.72 17.99
CA GLU A 267 6.42 10.94 18.76
C GLU A 267 7.50 11.99 18.44
N TYR A 268 8.72 11.51 18.19
CA TYR A 268 9.82 12.28 17.64
C TYR A 268 10.71 11.38 16.77
N GLU A 269 11.57 12.02 15.97
CA GLU A 269 12.45 11.38 15.00
C GLU A 269 13.91 11.71 15.33
N LEU A 270 14.74 10.68 15.29
CA LEU A 270 16.19 10.77 15.39
C LEU A 270 16.79 10.54 14.00
N HIS A 271 17.72 11.40 13.62
CA HIS A 271 18.42 11.26 12.36
C HIS A 271 19.73 10.50 12.56
N LEU A 272 19.91 9.40 11.84
CA LEU A 272 21.03 8.47 12.05
C LEU A 272 22.03 8.49 10.88
N HIS A 273 21.58 8.78 9.66
CA HIS A 273 22.44 8.84 8.47
C HIS A 273 21.86 9.72 7.36
N GLY A 274 22.72 10.44 6.65
CA GLY A 274 22.38 11.09 5.37
C GLY A 274 21.62 12.41 5.49
N LYS A 275 20.63 12.64 4.64
CA LYS A 275 19.66 13.76 4.77
C LYS A 275 18.43 13.31 5.58
N PRO A 276 17.67 14.19 6.24
CA PRO A 276 16.47 13.81 7.01
C PRO A 276 15.28 13.36 6.13
N SER A 277 15.32 13.67 4.84
CA SER A 277 14.29 13.34 3.86
C SER A 277 14.91 12.68 2.63
N LEU A 278 14.06 11.98 1.89
CA LEU A 278 14.38 11.44 0.57
C LEU A 278 13.89 12.40 -0.50
N GLU A 279 14.65 12.58 -1.57
CA GLU A 279 14.21 13.31 -2.76
C GLU A 279 13.55 12.35 -3.77
N GLU A 280 12.41 12.75 -4.32
CA GLU A 280 11.77 12.12 -5.48
C GLU A 280 11.45 13.18 -6.53
N ARG A 281 11.42 12.80 -7.80
CA ARG A 281 11.07 13.71 -8.90
C ARG A 281 9.77 13.27 -9.55
N LEU A 282 8.86 14.21 -9.78
CA LEU A 282 7.67 14.00 -10.61
C LEU A 282 7.63 15.11 -11.65
N GLY A 283 7.66 14.76 -12.93
CA GLY A 283 7.82 15.73 -14.02
C GLY A 283 9.04 16.63 -13.82
N GLY A 284 8.83 17.95 -13.85
CA GLY A 284 9.87 18.96 -13.63
C GLY A 284 10.13 19.32 -12.16
N LEU A 285 9.44 18.69 -11.21
CA LEU A 285 9.45 19.07 -9.79
C LEU A 285 10.21 18.05 -8.95
N THR A 286 10.89 18.53 -7.91
CA THR A 286 11.57 17.71 -6.90
C THR A 286 10.83 17.82 -5.57
N PHE A 287 10.62 16.70 -4.90
CA PHE A 287 9.93 16.63 -3.62
C PHE A 287 10.83 16.01 -2.58
N GLU A 288 11.09 16.73 -1.50
CA GLU A 288 11.55 16.16 -0.24
C GLU A 288 10.39 15.43 0.44
N ILE A 289 10.64 14.17 0.77
CA ILE A 289 9.69 13.24 1.37
C ILE A 289 10.27 12.75 2.69
N SER A 290 9.74 13.30 3.78
CA SER A 290 10.05 12.87 5.14
C SER A 290 9.52 11.46 5.41
N ALA A 291 10.11 10.77 6.39
CA ALA A 291 9.75 9.38 6.69
C ALA A 291 8.28 9.19 7.07
N ASN A 292 7.71 10.19 7.77
CA ASN A 292 6.33 10.16 8.28
C ASN A 292 5.28 10.74 7.31
N SER A 293 5.69 11.44 6.25
CA SER A 293 4.76 12.18 5.42
C SER A 293 4.11 11.34 4.32
N PHE A 294 2.89 11.67 3.93
CA PHE A 294 2.21 10.98 2.83
C PHE A 294 2.82 11.40 1.49
N PHE A 295 3.04 10.41 0.63
CA PHE A 295 3.37 10.60 -0.77
C PHE A 295 2.73 9.47 -1.58
N GLN A 296 2.39 9.74 -2.84
CA GLN A 296 1.75 8.72 -3.68
C GLN A 296 2.64 7.49 -3.82
N THR A 297 2.07 6.31 -3.56
CA THR A 297 2.88 5.08 -3.47
C THR A 297 3.43 4.58 -4.81
N ASN A 298 3.04 5.19 -5.93
CA ASN A 298 3.51 4.86 -7.28
C ASN A 298 3.85 6.17 -8.00
N SER A 299 5.11 6.60 -7.93
CA SER A 299 5.59 7.88 -8.48
C SER A 299 5.24 8.04 -9.97
N ILE A 300 5.44 6.98 -10.76
CA ILE A 300 5.18 6.99 -12.21
C ILE A 300 3.69 7.25 -12.51
N MET A 301 2.80 6.67 -11.71
CA MET A 301 1.36 6.87 -11.90
C MET A 301 0.83 8.12 -11.21
N ALA A 302 1.50 8.62 -10.18
CA ALA A 302 1.19 9.90 -9.54
C ALA A 302 1.31 11.05 -10.54
N GLU A 303 2.41 11.09 -11.31
CA GLU A 303 2.60 12.10 -12.35
C GLU A 303 1.48 12.07 -13.40
N LYS A 304 1.10 10.88 -13.88
CA LYS A 304 -0.03 10.73 -14.82
C LYS A 304 -1.36 11.14 -14.21
N LEU A 305 -1.60 10.83 -12.94
CA LEU A 305 -2.80 11.23 -12.22
C LEU A 305 -2.88 12.75 -12.13
N TYR A 306 -1.78 13.41 -11.75
CA TYR A 306 -1.73 14.87 -11.62
C TYR A 306 -1.89 15.55 -12.96
N GLN A 307 -1.23 15.07 -14.01
CA GLN A 307 -1.43 15.60 -15.36
C GLN A 307 -2.88 15.46 -15.82
N THR A 308 -3.51 14.31 -15.56
CA THR A 308 -4.93 14.10 -15.92
C THR A 308 -5.85 15.05 -15.17
N ALA A 309 -5.56 15.35 -13.90
CA ALA A 309 -6.31 16.33 -13.12
C ALA A 309 -6.13 17.75 -13.68
N LEU A 310 -4.91 18.13 -14.08
CA LEU A 310 -4.64 19.43 -14.71
C LEU A 310 -5.37 19.58 -16.04
N ASP A 311 -5.28 18.57 -16.91
CA ASP A 311 -5.93 18.57 -18.22
C ASP A 311 -7.46 18.68 -18.07
N GLY A 312 -8.03 17.98 -17.09
CA GLY A 312 -9.45 18.02 -16.78
C GLY A 312 -9.92 19.33 -16.15
N ALA A 313 -9.05 20.02 -15.40
CA ALA A 313 -9.36 21.30 -14.79
C ALA A 313 -9.38 22.45 -15.81
N GLY A 314 -8.62 22.34 -16.91
CA GLY A 314 -8.65 23.32 -18.00
C GLY A 314 -8.21 24.72 -17.59
N LEU A 315 -7.22 24.83 -16.70
CA LEU A 315 -6.75 26.10 -16.14
C LEU A 315 -6.16 27.01 -17.22
N SER A 316 -6.40 28.32 -17.09
CA SER A 316 -5.94 29.38 -18.00
C SER A 316 -4.88 30.29 -17.40
N GLU A 317 -4.22 29.84 -16.32
CA GLU A 317 -3.22 30.59 -15.53
C GLU A 317 -3.78 31.82 -14.80
N LYS A 318 -5.11 31.96 -14.75
CA LYS A 318 -5.79 33.11 -14.11
C LYS A 318 -6.53 32.72 -12.84
N GLU A 319 -6.74 31.43 -12.64
CA GLU A 319 -7.54 30.88 -11.56
C GLU A 319 -6.77 30.85 -10.24
N ILE A 320 -7.52 31.03 -9.15
CA ILE A 320 -7.07 30.76 -7.79
C ILE A 320 -7.59 29.37 -7.43
N VAL A 321 -6.68 28.46 -7.07
CA VAL A 321 -7.03 27.06 -6.78
C VAL A 321 -6.91 26.77 -5.30
N PHE A 322 -7.91 26.09 -4.74
CA PHE A 322 -7.91 25.60 -3.36
C PHE A 322 -7.63 24.09 -3.38
N ASP A 323 -6.46 23.69 -2.89
CA ASP A 323 -6.10 22.28 -2.74
C ASP A 323 -6.42 21.82 -1.31
N LEU A 324 -7.61 21.23 -1.17
CA LEU A 324 -8.09 20.71 0.12
C LEU A 324 -7.48 19.33 0.36
N TYR A 325 -6.85 19.15 1.54
CA TYR A 325 -6.10 17.95 1.90
C TYR A 325 -4.81 17.81 1.06
N CYS A 326 -4.04 18.90 0.96
CA CYS A 326 -2.89 18.99 0.08
C CYS A 326 -1.72 18.07 0.48
N GLY A 327 -1.71 17.56 1.72
CA GLY A 327 -0.62 16.74 2.24
C GLY A 327 0.72 17.46 2.14
N THR A 328 1.70 16.82 1.49
CA THR A 328 3.04 17.39 1.22
C THR A 328 3.09 18.35 0.03
N GLY A 329 1.93 18.82 -0.43
CA GLY A 329 1.80 19.78 -1.53
C GLY A 329 2.02 19.18 -2.92
N SER A 330 2.08 17.85 -3.04
CA SER A 330 2.46 17.20 -4.30
C SER A 330 1.56 17.56 -5.48
N LEU A 331 0.24 17.65 -5.30
CA LEU A 331 -0.68 18.13 -6.33
C LEU A 331 -0.65 19.67 -6.43
N SER A 332 -0.58 20.37 -5.30
CA SER A 332 -0.54 21.84 -5.26
C SER A 332 0.59 22.40 -6.11
N LEU A 333 1.79 21.82 -6.01
CA LEU A 333 2.96 22.26 -6.77
C LEU A 333 2.81 22.00 -8.28
N PHE A 334 2.13 20.91 -8.67
CA PHE A 334 1.78 20.65 -10.07
C PHE A 334 0.78 21.69 -10.60
N ILE A 335 -0.25 22.00 -9.81
CA ILE A 335 -1.27 22.99 -10.16
C ILE A 335 -0.67 24.39 -10.27
N ALA A 336 0.25 24.74 -9.39
CA ALA A 336 0.87 26.07 -9.37
C ALA A 336 1.66 26.40 -10.64
N GLN A 337 2.05 25.40 -11.45
CA GLN A 337 2.64 25.63 -12.78
C GLN A 337 1.64 26.17 -13.81
N LYS A 338 0.33 26.09 -13.52
CA LYS A 338 -0.78 26.38 -14.44
C LYS A 338 -1.89 27.24 -13.82
N ALA A 339 -1.73 27.70 -12.59
CA ALA A 339 -2.67 28.56 -11.87
C ALA A 339 -2.00 29.89 -11.54
N LYS A 340 -2.83 30.91 -11.24
CA LYS A 340 -2.31 32.20 -10.75
C LYS A 340 -1.75 32.06 -9.33
N GLU A 341 -2.55 31.44 -8.48
CA GLU A 341 -2.30 31.23 -7.05
C GLU A 341 -2.89 29.88 -6.61
N VAL A 342 -2.22 29.21 -5.69
CA VAL A 342 -2.71 27.98 -5.06
C VAL A 342 -2.70 28.13 -3.54
N HIS A 343 -3.81 27.78 -2.90
CA HIS A 343 -3.93 27.71 -1.44
C HIS A 343 -4.13 26.25 -1.02
N GLY A 344 -3.11 25.66 -0.40
CA GLY A 344 -3.18 24.33 0.19
C GLY A 344 -3.78 24.39 1.60
N PHE A 345 -4.53 23.34 1.97
CA PHE A 345 -5.05 23.17 3.32
C PHE A 345 -4.79 21.74 3.78
N GLU A 346 -4.14 21.59 4.93
CA GLU A 346 -3.85 20.29 5.54
C GLU A 346 -3.92 20.42 7.06
N VAL A 347 -4.41 19.36 7.72
CA VAL A 347 -4.55 19.31 9.17
C VAL A 347 -3.26 18.88 9.87
N ILE A 348 -2.37 18.20 9.15
CA ILE A 348 -1.08 17.72 9.66
C ILE A 348 0.02 18.76 9.42
N VAL A 349 0.48 19.40 10.50
CA VAL A 349 1.51 20.46 10.48
C VAL A 349 2.80 20.02 9.76
N SER A 350 3.31 18.82 10.03
CA SER A 350 4.54 18.34 9.39
C SER A 350 4.39 18.15 7.87
N ALA A 351 3.18 17.89 7.38
CA ALA A 351 2.93 17.81 5.95
C ALA A 351 2.92 19.21 5.30
N ILE A 352 2.41 20.24 6.00
CA ILE A 352 2.53 21.65 5.58
C ILE A 352 3.98 22.12 5.57
N GLU A 353 4.78 21.74 6.56
CA GLU A 353 6.21 22.05 6.60
C GLU A 353 6.94 21.42 5.41
N ASP A 354 6.68 20.14 5.11
CA ASP A 354 7.18 19.47 3.90
C ASP A 354 6.72 20.21 2.63
N ALA A 355 5.43 20.56 2.53
CA ALA A 355 4.87 21.28 1.37
C ALA A 355 5.53 22.65 1.15
N THR A 356 5.81 23.38 2.23
CA THR A 356 6.48 24.67 2.20
C THR A 356 7.92 24.54 1.72
N ARG A 357 8.68 23.57 2.24
CA ARG A 357 10.05 23.29 1.78
C ARG A 357 10.07 22.91 0.31
N ASN A 358 9.15 22.04 -0.12
CA ASN A 358 8.99 21.66 -1.52
C ASN A 358 8.69 22.89 -2.41
N ALA A 359 7.78 23.77 -1.99
CA ALA A 359 7.45 24.97 -2.76
C ALA A 359 8.66 25.90 -2.94
N VAL A 360 9.44 26.10 -1.87
CA VAL A 360 10.67 26.91 -1.92
C VAL A 360 11.73 26.25 -2.81
N GLN A 361 11.96 24.95 -2.66
CA GLN A 361 12.95 24.21 -3.43
C GLN A 361 12.69 24.25 -4.94
N ASN A 362 11.42 24.22 -5.34
CA ASN A 362 11.03 24.31 -6.75
C ASN A 362 10.92 25.74 -7.27
N GLY A 363 11.16 26.76 -6.44
CA GLY A 363 11.04 28.17 -6.83
C GLY A 363 9.60 28.64 -7.04
N ILE A 364 8.60 27.96 -6.45
CA ILE A 364 7.17 28.23 -6.64
C ILE A 364 6.53 28.86 -5.38
N GLY A 365 7.31 29.08 -4.32
CA GLY A 365 6.82 29.61 -3.05
C GLY A 365 6.10 30.98 -3.11
N MET A 366 6.28 31.78 -4.16
CA MET A 366 5.55 33.04 -4.34
C MET A 366 4.11 32.88 -4.86
N HIS A 367 3.80 31.71 -5.44
CA HIS A 367 2.49 31.41 -6.05
C HIS A 367 1.66 30.45 -5.20
N ILE A 368 2.18 30.03 -4.05
CA ILE A 368 1.60 29.01 -3.20
C ILE A 368 1.57 29.49 -1.75
N SER A 369 0.41 29.41 -1.13
CA SER A 369 0.23 29.48 0.32
C SER A 369 -0.16 28.10 0.83
N MET A 370 0.47 27.64 1.91
CA MET A 370 0.21 26.35 2.56
C MET A 370 -0.27 26.55 3.99
#